data_AF-A0A1Z5ILX5-F1
#
_entry.id   AF-A0A1Z5ILX5-F1
#
_cell.length_a   1.000
_cell.length_b   1.000
_cell.length_c   1.000
_cell.angle_alpha   90.00
_cell.angle_beta   90.00
_cell.angle_gamma   90.00
#
_symmetry.space_group_name_H-M   'P 1'
#
loop_
_entity.id
_entity.type
_entity.pdbx_description
1 polymer ?
#
loop_
_entity_poly.entity_id
_entity_poly.type
_entity_poly.pdbx_seq_one_letter_code
_entity_poly.pdbx_strand_id
1 'polypeptide(L)'
;MLTAQQLRAVIQQNRPFKRALSILKDDWQTINDQNPLARQLMTVDDLQFALALQSIQSENQFADTQNYASVMAFVHTHQDDFAPGSREFLLQAFK
;
A
#
# COMPACT_ATOMS: atom_id res chain seq x y z
N MET A 1 6.81 3.07 12.26
CA MET A 1 6.07 2.77 13.52
C MET A 1 4.58 2.88 13.24
N LEU A 2 3.76 1.92 13.70
CA LEU A 2 2.31 1.94 13.51
C LEU A 2 1.63 2.94 14.45
N THR A 3 0.59 3.63 13.96
CA THR A 3 -0.28 4.44 14.82
C THR A 3 -1.19 3.55 15.68
N ALA A 4 -1.81 4.10 16.73
CA ALA A 4 -2.77 3.34 17.55
C ALA A 4 -3.95 2.78 16.74
N GLN A 5 -4.42 3.54 15.72
CA GLN A 5 -5.47 3.08 14.82
C GLN A 5 -5.00 1.94 13.92
N GLN A 6 -3.78 2.02 13.38
CA GLN A 6 -3.18 0.96 12.58
C GLN A 6 -2.94 -0.31 13.41
N LEU A 7 -2.43 -0.19 14.64
CA LEU A 7 -2.29 -1.32 15.57
C LEU A 7 -3.64 -1.98 15.86
N ARG A 8 -4.68 -1.18 16.13
CA ARG A 8 -6.04 -1.70 16.32
C ARG A 8 -6.53 -2.42 15.07
N ALA A 9 -6.24 -1.89 13.88
CA ALA A 9 -6.57 -2.52 12.60
C ALA A 9 -5.87 -3.87 12.42
N VAL A 10 -4.59 -3.99 12.80
CA VAL A 10 -3.85 -5.27 12.82
C VAL A 10 -4.52 -6.27 13.76
N ILE A 11 -4.80 -5.87 15.01
CA ILE A 11 -5.41 -6.73 16.02
C ILE A 11 -6.80 -7.22 15.56
N GLN A 12 -7.59 -6.33 14.97
CA GLN A 12 -8.95 -6.63 14.52
C GLN A 12 -9.00 -7.29 13.13
N GLN A 13 -7.87 -7.40 12.42
CA GLN A 13 -7.80 -7.94 11.06
C GLN A 13 -8.81 -7.27 10.11
N ASN A 14 -9.01 -5.96 10.25
CA ASN A 14 -10.07 -5.23 9.57
C ASN A 14 -9.65 -4.75 8.16
N ARG A 15 -10.57 -4.09 7.44
CA ARG A 15 -10.39 -3.72 6.02
C ARG A 15 -9.13 -2.87 5.75
N PRO A 16 -8.84 -1.78 6.50
CA PRO A 16 -7.58 -1.04 6.33
C PRO A 16 -6.33 -1.92 6.42
N PHE A 17 -6.28 -2.84 7.38
CA PHE A 17 -5.15 -3.77 7.50
C PHE A 17 -5.06 -4.72 6.29
N LYS A 18 -6.18 -5.31 5.86
CA LYS A 18 -6.19 -6.22 4.71
C LYS A 18 -5.74 -5.53 3.42
N ARG A 19 -6.11 -4.26 3.22
CA ARG A 19 -5.68 -3.46 2.07
C ARG A 19 -4.18 -3.19 2.08
N ALA A 20 -3.66 -2.72 3.21
CA ALA A 20 -2.22 -2.48 3.39
C ALA A 20 -1.40 -3.78 3.23
N LEU A 21 -1.91 -4.90 3.76
CA LEU A 21 -1.28 -6.22 3.59
C LEU A 21 -1.31 -6.70 2.14
N SER A 22 -2.37 -6.39 1.39
CA SER A 22 -2.47 -6.75 -0.03
C SER A 22 -1.47 -5.96 -0.88
N ILE A 23 -1.25 -4.67 -0.57
CA ILE A 23 -0.16 -3.89 -1.17
C ILE A 23 1.20 -4.52 -0.83
N LEU A 24 1.42 -4.84 0.45
CA LEU A 24 2.68 -5.42 0.91
C LEU A 24 3.03 -6.74 0.20
N LYS A 25 2.02 -7.53 -0.16
CA LYS A 25 2.14 -8.82 -0.84
C LYS A 25 2.02 -8.75 -2.37
N ASP A 26 1.90 -7.55 -2.94
CA ASP A 26 1.65 -7.34 -4.36
C ASP A 26 0.38 -8.05 -4.89
N ASP A 27 -0.64 -8.17 -4.04
CA ASP A 27 -1.89 -8.91 -4.29
C ASP A 27 -3.10 -7.96 -4.25
N TRP A 28 -2.98 -6.80 -4.89
CA TRP A 28 -4.07 -5.81 -4.92
C TRP A 28 -5.31 -6.34 -5.64
N GLN A 29 -5.14 -7.27 -6.58
CA GLN A 29 -6.23 -7.89 -7.32
C GLN A 29 -7.26 -8.53 -6.38
N THR A 30 -6.81 -9.16 -5.29
CA THR A 30 -7.71 -9.73 -4.26
C THR A 30 -8.64 -8.69 -3.63
N ILE A 31 -8.21 -7.43 -3.51
CA ILE A 31 -9.06 -6.34 -3.01
C ILE A 31 -10.13 -5.94 -4.05
N ASN A 32 -9.77 -5.95 -5.33
CA ASN A 32 -10.71 -5.67 -6.42
C ASN A 32 -11.75 -6.80 -6.55
N ASP A 33 -11.33 -8.06 -6.44
CA ASP A 33 -12.21 -9.23 -6.56
C ASP A 33 -13.26 -9.29 -5.43
N GLN A 34 -12.93 -8.76 -4.24
CA GLN A 34 -13.88 -8.63 -3.13
C GLN A 34 -15.00 -7.61 -3.37
N ASN A 35 -14.83 -6.68 -4.32
CA ASN A 35 -15.84 -5.68 -4.67
C ASN A 35 -16.02 -5.58 -6.19
N PRO A 36 -16.73 -6.55 -6.81
CA PRO A 36 -16.87 -6.63 -8.26
C PRO A 36 -17.68 -5.47 -8.86
N LEU A 37 -18.42 -4.72 -8.03
CA LEU A 37 -19.24 -3.60 -8.46
C LEU A 37 -18.44 -2.30 -8.60
N ALA A 38 -17.28 -2.18 -7.93
CA ALA A 38 -16.45 -0.99 -7.98
C ALA A 38 -14.99 -1.29 -7.67
N ARG A 39 -14.13 -1.09 -8.68
CA ARG A 39 -12.67 -1.13 -8.54
C ARG A 39 -12.24 -0.27 -7.36
N GLN A 40 -11.34 -0.81 -6.55
CA GLN A 40 -10.80 -0.12 -5.39
C GLN A 40 -9.48 0.53 -5.77
N LEU A 41 -9.32 1.79 -5.41
CA LEU A 41 -8.07 2.52 -5.61
C LEU A 41 -7.24 2.50 -4.33
N MET A 42 -5.92 2.34 -4.45
CA MET A 42 -4.94 2.49 -3.38
C MET A 42 -4.89 3.96 -2.99
N THR A 43 -5.14 4.26 -1.71
CA THR A 43 -5.06 5.63 -1.19
C THR A 43 -3.71 5.89 -0.51
N VAL A 44 -3.42 7.15 -0.22
CA VAL A 44 -2.26 7.54 0.59
C VAL A 44 -2.26 6.82 1.95
N ASP A 45 -3.42 6.65 2.59
CA ASP A 45 -3.52 5.96 3.89
C ASP A 45 -3.13 4.47 3.77
N ASP A 46 -3.55 3.80 2.69
CA ASP A 46 -3.18 2.41 2.44
C ASP A 46 -1.66 2.27 2.24
N LEU A 47 -1.05 3.17 1.46
CA LEU A 47 0.38 3.18 1.18
C LEU A 47 1.21 3.50 2.43
N GLN A 48 0.79 4.49 3.24
CA GLN A 48 1.43 4.81 4.51
C GLN A 48 1.39 3.62 5.47
N PHE A 49 0.26 2.92 5.53
CA PHE A 49 0.14 1.73 6.37
C PHE A 49 0.97 0.58 5.82
N ALA A 50 0.97 0.34 4.50
CA ALA A 50 1.82 -0.69 3.88
C ALA A 50 3.31 -0.45 4.16
N LEU A 51 3.79 0.79 4.05
CA LEU A 51 5.16 1.16 4.41
C LEU A 51 5.46 0.93 5.90
N ALA A 52 4.51 1.27 6.77
CA ALA A 52 4.66 1.04 8.20
C ALA A 52 4.69 -0.47 8.53
N LEU A 53 3.92 -1.30 7.83
CA LEU A 53 3.96 -2.76 7.95
C LEU A 53 5.28 -3.34 7.42
N GLN A 54 5.74 -2.90 6.26
CA GLN A 54 7.03 -3.28 5.68
C GLN A 54 8.21 -3.00 6.63
N SER A 55 8.16 -1.88 7.36
CA SER A 55 9.20 -1.54 8.35
C SER A 55 9.28 -2.51 9.54
N ILE A 56 8.25 -3.33 9.74
CA ILE A 56 8.14 -4.31 10.83
C ILE A 56 8.31 -5.75 10.29
N GLN A 57 7.83 -6.01 9.06
CA GLN A 57 7.83 -7.32 8.41
C GLN A 57 8.76 -7.29 7.20
N SER A 58 10.05 -7.57 7.42
CA SER A 58 11.06 -7.51 6.36
C SER A 58 10.93 -8.60 5.29
N GLU A 59 10.06 -9.59 5.50
CA GLU A 59 9.84 -10.70 4.56
C GLU A 59 9.16 -10.26 3.26
N ASN A 60 8.35 -9.19 3.31
CA ASN A 60 7.65 -8.66 2.15
C ASN A 60 7.94 -7.17 2.02
N GLN A 61 8.32 -6.74 0.83
CA GLN A 61 8.58 -5.35 0.50
C GLN A 61 7.99 -5.06 -0.87
N PHE A 62 7.02 -4.15 -0.92
CA PHE A 62 6.38 -3.78 -2.20
C PHE A 62 7.21 -2.75 -2.97
N ALA A 63 7.94 -1.90 -2.24
CA ALA A 63 8.88 -0.94 -2.82
C ALA A 63 9.99 -0.58 -1.83
N ASP A 64 11.18 -0.33 -2.35
CA ASP A 64 12.25 0.36 -1.63
C ASP A 64 12.11 1.87 -1.84
N THR A 65 11.65 2.58 -0.80
CA THR A 65 11.41 4.03 -0.86
C THR A 65 12.68 4.87 -0.98
N GLN A 66 13.87 4.27 -0.82
CA GLN A 66 15.15 4.93 -1.06
C GLN A 66 15.66 4.70 -2.49
N ASN A 67 15.03 3.78 -3.23
CA ASN A 67 15.41 3.43 -4.59
C ASN A 67 14.32 3.87 -5.58
N TYR A 68 14.62 4.93 -6.33
CA TYR A 68 13.70 5.49 -7.33
C TYR A 68 13.22 4.45 -8.35
N ALA A 69 14.11 3.56 -8.81
CA ALA A 69 13.75 2.53 -9.78
C ALA A 69 12.77 1.51 -9.19
N SER A 70 12.93 1.16 -7.90
CA SER A 70 11.99 0.28 -7.19
C SER A 70 10.62 0.92 -7.04
N VAL A 71 10.57 2.20 -6.62
CA VAL A 71 9.30 2.94 -6.52
C VAL A 71 8.62 3.08 -7.87
N MET A 72 9.38 3.42 -8.92
CA MET A 72 8.81 3.55 -10.27
C MET A 72 8.33 2.22 -10.83
N ALA A 73 9.01 1.10 -10.57
CA ALA A 73 8.54 -0.21 -10.97
C ALA A 73 7.16 -0.50 -10.37
N PHE A 74 6.99 -0.27 -9.06
CA PHE A 74 5.70 -0.42 -8.40
C PHE A 74 4.63 0.53 -8.97
N VAL A 75 4.98 1.81 -9.18
CA VAL A 75 4.07 2.80 -9.76
C VAL A 75 3.61 2.42 -11.17
N HIS A 76 4.50 1.86 -12.00
CA HIS A 76 4.17 1.41 -13.34
C HIS A 76 3.25 0.18 -13.32
N THR A 77 3.51 -0.78 -12.44
CA THR A 77 2.67 -1.98 -12.31
C THR A 77 1.24 -1.63 -11.88
N HIS A 78 1.08 -0.68 -10.96
CA HIS A 78 -0.21 -0.33 -10.34
C HIS A 78 -0.79 1.00 -10.83
N GLN A 79 -0.36 1.49 -12.00
CA GLN A 79 -0.68 2.85 -12.47
C GLN A 79 -2.19 3.16 -12.50
N ASP A 80 -3.02 2.17 -12.81
CA ASP A 80 -4.48 2.30 -12.91
C ASP A 80 -5.22 2.02 -11.59
N ASP A 81 -4.48 1.64 -10.55
CA ASP A 81 -5.00 1.29 -9.23
C ASP A 81 -4.75 2.39 -8.19
N PHE A 82 -4.13 3.52 -8.55
CA PHE A 82 -3.90 4.63 -7.61
C PHE A 82 -5.07 5.61 -7.52
N ALA A 83 -5.41 6.02 -6.29
CA ALA A 83 -6.25 7.18 -6.05
C ALA A 83 -5.45 8.49 -6.28
N PRO A 84 -6.11 9.62 -6.57
CA PRO A 84 -5.44 10.91 -6.72
C PRO A 84 -4.52 11.22 -5.54
N GLY A 85 -3.28 11.66 -5.80
CA GLY A 85 -2.28 12.00 -4.78
C GLY A 85 -1.43 10.81 -4.28
N SER A 86 -1.83 9.57 -4.57
CA SER A 86 -1.17 8.36 -4.03
C SER A 86 0.18 8.10 -4.71
N ARG A 87 0.24 8.36 -6.03
CA ARG A 87 1.50 8.31 -6.78
C ARG A 87 2.46 9.40 -6.29
N GLU A 88 1.98 10.62 -6.12
CA GLU A 88 2.79 11.76 -5.68
C GLU A 88 3.35 11.52 -4.28
N PHE A 89 2.59 10.87 -3.40
CA PHE A 89 3.06 10.47 -2.08
C PHE A 89 4.28 9.53 -2.14
N LEU A 90 4.30 8.53 -3.03
CA LEU A 90 5.46 7.63 -3.17
C LEU A 90 6.68 8.35 -3.77
N LEU A 91 6.45 9.31 -4.66
CA LEU A 91 7.53 10.04 -5.34
C LEU A 91 8.05 11.24 -4.56
N GLN A 92 7.43 11.62 -3.43
CA GLN A 92 7.80 12.82 -2.68
C GLN A 92 9.24 12.80 -2.15
N ALA A 93 9.81 11.61 -1.91
CA ALA A 93 11.16 11.45 -1.38
C ALA A 93 12.28 11.75 -2.39
N PHE A 94 11.94 11.88 -3.69
CA PHE A 94 12.89 12.11 -4.78
C PHE A 94 12.74 13.50 -5.43
N LYS A 95 12.01 14.40 -4.78
CA LYS A 95 11.81 15.79 -5.22
C LYS A 95 12.82 16.74 -4.58
#